data_AF-A0A377PGQ7-F1
#
_entry.id   AF-A0A377PGQ7-F1
#
_cell.length_a   1.000
_cell.length_b   1.000
_cell.length_c   1.000
_cell.angle_alpha   90.00
_cell.angle_beta   90.00
_cell.angle_gamma   90.00
#
_symmetry.space_group_name_H-M   'P 1'
#
loop_
_entity.id
_entity.type
_entity.pdbx_description
1 polymer ?
#
loop_
_entity_poly.entity_id
_entity_poly.type
_entity_poly.pdbx_seq_one_letter_code
_entity_poly.pdbx_strand_id
1 'polypeptide(L)'
;MGVLHQLHADGHTVIIVTHDHGVAKQAQRIVEISDGRIIADEINQSCPEDRLAQHIPVVRDNGRASLWRSIHESMRMAWRSLLGHRMRTFLSMLGIIIGISSVVSSMAVGEGARPDHHE
;
A
#
# COMPACT_ATOMS: atom_id res chain seq x y z
N MET A 1 -12.49 1.74 23.32
CA MET A 1 -11.55 0.60 23.37
C MET A 1 -12.17 -0.78 23.17
N GLY A 2 -13.50 -0.93 23.04
CA GLY A 2 -14.12 -2.27 22.91
C GLY A 2 -13.58 -3.12 21.76
N VAL A 3 -13.41 -2.55 20.56
CA VAL A 3 -12.87 -3.27 19.39
C VAL A 3 -11.43 -3.73 19.60
N LEU A 4 -10.58 -2.89 20.22
CA LEU A 4 -9.17 -3.21 20.44
C LEU A 4 -8.99 -4.27 21.53
N HIS A 5 -9.82 -4.22 22.58
CA HIS A 5 -9.86 -5.28 23.59
C HIS A 5 -10.35 -6.61 23.01
N GLN A 6 -11.35 -6.58 22.12
CA GLN A 6 -11.83 -7.77 21.45
C GLN A 6 -10.73 -8.39 20.57
N LEU A 7 -10.03 -7.58 19.77
CA LEU A 7 -8.91 -8.07 18.95
C LEU A 7 -7.80 -8.70 19.80
N HIS A 8 -7.48 -8.07 20.94
CA HIS A 8 -6.50 -8.62 21.87
C HIS A 8 -6.98 -9.94 22.50
N ALA A 9 -8.26 -10.03 22.86
CA ALA A 9 -8.89 -11.26 23.37
C ALA A 9 -8.95 -12.37 22.30
N ASP A 10 -9.09 -12.00 21.03
CA ASP A 10 -9.04 -12.91 19.87
C ASP A 10 -7.59 -13.35 19.54
N GLY A 11 -6.61 -12.96 20.37
CA GLY A 11 -5.20 -13.39 20.26
C GLY A 11 -4.32 -12.51 19.38
N HIS A 12 -4.81 -11.36 18.90
CA HIS A 12 -3.98 -10.42 18.14
C HIS A 12 -3.09 -9.59 19.05
N THR A 13 -1.82 -9.44 18.70
CA THR A 13 -0.94 -8.47 19.37
C THR A 13 -1.30 -7.05 18.94
N VAL A 14 -1.82 -6.25 19.86
CA VAL A 14 -2.20 -4.85 19.63
C VAL A 14 -1.18 -3.93 20.27
N ILE A 15 -0.53 -3.08 19.46
CA ILE A 15 0.38 -2.02 19.92
C ILE A 15 -0.26 -0.68 19.57
N ILE A 16 -0.45 0.18 20.57
CA ILE A 16 -1.10 1.49 20.42
C ILE A 16 -0.11 2.55 20.87
N VAL A 17 0.16 3.53 19.99
CA VAL A 17 0.92 4.74 20.35
C VAL A 17 -0.10 5.81 20.71
N THR A 18 -0.04 6.29 21.95
CA THR A 18 -0.92 7.34 22.46
C THR A 18 -0.14 8.30 23.35
N HIS A 19 -0.58 9.56 23.39
CA HIS A 19 -0.11 10.55 24.38
C HIS A 19 -1.08 10.66 25.57
N ASP A 20 -2.24 10.00 25.53
CA ASP A 20 -3.24 10.03 26.60
C ASP A 20 -3.00 8.90 27.61
N HIS A 21 -2.73 9.28 28.87
CA HIS A 21 -2.56 8.35 29.98
C HIS A 21 -3.83 7.52 30.27
N GLY A 22 -5.03 8.05 30.01
CA GLY A 22 -6.28 7.33 30.21
C GLY A 22 -6.42 6.13 29.28
N VAL A 23 -5.96 6.28 28.02
CA VAL A 23 -5.88 5.19 27.05
C VAL A 23 -4.79 4.19 27.43
N ALA A 24 -3.60 4.68 27.80
CA ALA A 24 -2.47 3.82 28.16
C ALA A 24 -2.80 2.88 29.33
N LYS A 25 -3.53 3.38 30.35
CA LYS A 25 -3.97 2.61 31.52
C LYS A 25 -4.92 1.45 31.22
N GLN A 26 -5.48 1.37 30.01
CA GLN A 26 -6.32 0.25 29.61
C GLN A 26 -5.51 -0.88 28.96
N ALA A 27 -4.25 -0.65 28.58
CA ALA A 27 -3.36 -1.66 28.03
C ALA A 27 -2.72 -2.52 29.13
N GLN A 28 -2.38 -3.78 28.81
CA GLN A 28 -1.69 -4.70 29.73
C GLN A 28 -0.22 -4.33 29.97
N ARG A 29 0.40 -3.55 29.08
CA ARG A 29 1.79 -3.08 29.19
C ARG A 29 1.88 -1.65 28.70
N ILE A 30 2.59 -0.82 29.43
CA ILE A 30 2.78 0.61 29.15
C ILE A 30 4.29 0.82 28.97
N VAL A 31 4.68 1.26 27.78
CA VAL A 31 6.07 1.59 27.45
C VAL A 31 6.13 3.09 27.17
N GLU A 32 6.93 3.81 27.93
CA GLU A 32 7.12 5.25 27.79
C GLU A 32 8.43 5.52 27.03
N ILE A 33 8.32 6.34 25.99
CA ILE A 33 9.43 6.71 25.12
C ILE A 33 9.62 8.21 25.14
N SER A 34 10.84 8.66 25.40
CA SER A 34 11.24 10.07 25.36
C SER A 34 12.61 10.20 24.68
N ASP A 35 12.78 11.20 23.82
CA ASP A 35 14.02 11.46 23.07
C ASP A 35 14.62 10.24 22.36
N GLY A 36 13.76 9.38 21.81
CA GLY A 36 14.16 8.15 21.12
C GLY A 36 14.68 7.05 22.05
N ARG A 37 14.52 7.20 23.37
CA ARG A 37 14.89 6.20 24.40
C ARG A 37 13.64 5.72 25.14
N ILE A 38 13.62 4.44 25.46
CA ILE A 38 12.61 3.87 26.36
C ILE A 38 13.00 4.26 27.78
N ILE A 39 12.15 5.02 28.46
CA ILE A 39 12.40 5.52 29.81
C ILE A 39 11.63 4.74 30.88
N ALA A 40 10.50 4.13 30.52
CA ALA A 40 9.75 3.25 31.40
C ALA A 40 9.12 2.11 30.60
N ASP A 41 8.96 0.96 31.25
CA ASP A 41 8.37 -0.24 30.67
C ASP A 41 7.73 -1.05 31.79
N GLU A 42 6.41 -0.88 31.94
CA GLU A 42 5.66 -1.39 33.07
C GLU A 42 4.54 -2.32 32.61
N ILE A 43 4.40 -3.45 33.30
CA ILE A 43 3.24 -4.33 33.14
C ILE A 43 2.12 -3.76 34.01
N ASN A 44 1.01 -3.45 33.38
CA ASN A 44 -0.15 -2.89 34.05
C ASN A 44 -0.93 -4.02 34.75
N GLN A 45 -0.72 -4.15 36.06
CA GLN A 45 -1.36 -5.16 36.90
C GLN A 45 -2.89 -5.00 37.01
N SER A 46 -3.44 -3.84 36.61
CA SER A 46 -4.90 -3.61 36.62
C SER A 46 -5.64 -4.32 35.49
N CYS A 47 -4.93 -4.95 34.55
CA CYS A 47 -5.50 -5.76 33.49
C CYS A 47 -5.11 -7.24 33.69
N PRO A 48 -6.07 -8.14 33.99
CA PRO A 48 -5.77 -9.56 34.19
C PRO A 48 -5.10 -10.19 32.96
N GLU A 49 -4.06 -11.01 33.18
CA GLU A 49 -3.42 -11.82 32.14
C GLU A 49 -4.37 -12.92 31.64
N ASP A 50 -4.93 -12.76 30.44
CA ASP A 50 -5.58 -13.86 29.73
C ASP A 50 -4.49 -14.72 29.06
N ARG A 51 -4.03 -15.77 29.76
CA ARG A 51 -2.93 -16.66 29.33
C ARG A 51 -3.28 -17.63 28.18
N LEU A 52 -4.17 -17.24 27.29
CA LEU A 52 -4.46 -18.03 26.09
C LEU A 52 -3.50 -17.59 24.98
N ALA A 53 -2.25 -18.03 25.09
CA ALA A 53 -1.27 -17.94 24.00
C ALA A 53 -1.73 -18.83 22.83
N GLN A 54 -2.68 -18.34 22.04
CA GLN A 54 -3.03 -18.93 20.77
C GLN A 54 -1.87 -18.66 19.80
N HIS A 55 -1.21 -19.74 19.40
CA HIS A 55 -0.14 -19.73 18.40
C HIS A 55 -0.73 -19.27 17.06
N ILE A 56 -0.47 -18.02 16.66
CA ILE A 56 -0.92 -17.49 15.37
C ILE A 56 -0.24 -18.33 14.26
N PRO A 57 -1.00 -18.93 13.32
CA PRO A 57 -0.41 -19.66 12.21
C PRO A 57 0.46 -18.71 11.38
N VAL A 58 1.72 -19.08 11.20
CA VAL A 58 2.68 -18.34 10.37
C VAL A 58 2.09 -18.20 8.96
N VAL A 59 1.72 -16.97 8.58
CA VAL A 59 1.21 -16.66 7.24
C VAL A 59 2.30 -16.96 6.22
N ARG A 60 2.21 -18.12 5.59
CA ARG A 60 3.03 -18.47 4.41
C ARG A 60 2.40 -17.81 3.19
N ASP A 61 3.02 -16.74 2.71
CA ASP A 61 2.64 -16.15 1.43
C ASP A 61 3.04 -17.09 0.29
N ASN A 62 2.05 -17.62 -0.42
CA ASN A 62 2.26 -18.43 -1.62
C ASN A 62 2.64 -17.51 -2.78
N GLY A 63 3.93 -17.11 -2.82
CA GLY A 63 4.49 -16.13 -3.76
C GLY A 63 4.30 -16.40 -5.26
N ARG A 64 3.77 -17.57 -5.66
CA ARG A 64 3.48 -17.90 -7.07
C ARG A 64 2.06 -17.57 -7.52
N ALA A 65 1.08 -17.59 -6.61
CA ALA A 65 -0.30 -17.17 -6.91
C ALA A 65 -0.50 -15.65 -6.79
N SER A 66 0.54 -14.93 -6.35
CA SER A 66 0.52 -13.49 -6.07
C SER A 66 0.74 -12.62 -7.31
N LEU A 67 1.55 -13.02 -8.29
CA LEU A 67 1.94 -12.13 -9.41
C LEU A 67 0.76 -11.66 -10.28
N TRP A 68 -0.10 -12.58 -10.75
CA TRP A 68 -1.24 -12.19 -11.58
C TRP A 68 -2.27 -11.34 -10.82
N ARG A 69 -2.52 -11.69 -9.55
CA ARG A 69 -3.39 -10.91 -8.65
C ARG A 69 -2.81 -9.53 -8.33
N SER A 70 -1.50 -9.45 -8.10
CA SER A 70 -0.80 -8.19 -7.85
C SER A 70 -0.79 -7.29 -9.08
N ILE A 71 -0.53 -7.83 -10.28
CA ILE A 71 -0.60 -7.05 -11.52
C ILE A 71 -2.00 -6.47 -11.72
N HIS A 72 -3.05 -7.28 -11.52
CA HIS A 72 -4.43 -6.81 -11.64
C HIS A 72 -4.77 -5.72 -10.61
N GLU A 73 -4.38 -5.89 -9.34
CA GLU A 73 -4.66 -4.88 -8.31
C GLU A 73 -3.86 -3.58 -8.53
N SER A 74 -2.58 -3.70 -8.91
CA SER A 74 -1.75 -2.55 -9.29
C SER A 74 -2.33 -1.80 -10.49
N MET A 75 -2.81 -2.51 -11.51
CA MET A 75 -3.49 -1.89 -12.67
C MET A 75 -4.75 -1.13 -12.24
N ARG A 76 -5.55 -1.73 -11.36
CA ARG A 76 -6.78 -1.11 -10.82
C ARG A 76 -6.48 0.15 -10.00
N MET A 77 -5.42 0.14 -9.19
CA MET A 77 -4.96 1.32 -8.45
C MET A 77 -4.41 2.41 -9.38
N ALA A 78 -3.62 2.02 -10.40
CA ALA A 78 -3.08 2.95 -11.40
C ALA A 78 -4.21 3.66 -12.16
N TRP A 79 -5.24 2.94 -12.61
CA TRP A 79 -6.38 3.53 -13.30
C TRP A 79 -7.12 4.57 -12.43
N ARG A 80 -7.33 4.25 -11.14
CA ARG A 80 -7.94 5.20 -10.20
C ARG A 80 -7.09 6.44 -9.98
N SER A 81 -5.77 6.29 -9.88
CA SER A 81 -4.84 7.40 -9.72
C SER A 81 -4.82 8.32 -10.95
N LEU A 82 -4.80 7.73 -12.15
CA LEU A 82 -4.84 8.48 -13.41
C LEU A 82 -6.14 9.28 -13.58
N LEU A 83 -7.28 8.71 -13.16
CA LEU A 83 -8.58 9.41 -13.15
C LEU A 83 -8.63 10.56 -12.13
N GLY A 84 -7.86 10.48 -11.04
CA GLY A 84 -7.78 11.53 -10.01
C GLY A 84 -7.04 12.80 -10.48
N HIS A 85 -6.06 12.67 -11.37
CA HIS A 85 -5.24 13.81 -11.85
C HIS A 85 -5.49 14.15 -13.32
N ARG A 86 -6.73 14.57 -13.63
CA ARG A 86 -7.20 14.80 -15.02
C ARG A 86 -6.29 15.67 -15.87
N MET A 87 -5.85 16.84 -15.38
CA MET A 87 -5.03 17.75 -16.21
C MET A 87 -3.65 17.17 -16.52
N ARG A 88 -2.97 16.60 -15.51
CA ARG A 88 -1.63 16.03 -15.70
C ARG A 88 -1.67 14.83 -16.65
N THR A 89 -2.61 13.91 -16.44
CA THR A 89 -2.79 12.74 -17.31
C THR A 89 -3.15 13.16 -18.74
N PHE A 90 -4.04 14.13 -18.90
CA PHE A 90 -4.45 14.62 -20.21
C PHE A 90 -3.30 15.27 -20.99
N LEU A 91 -2.55 16.19 -20.38
CA LEU A 91 -1.42 16.85 -21.05
C LEU A 91 -0.33 15.84 -21.43
N SER A 92 -0.05 14.87 -20.56
CA SER A 92 0.92 13.81 -20.85
C SER A 92 0.47 12.91 -22.01
N MET A 93 -0.80 12.48 -22.03
CA MET A 93 -1.34 11.69 -23.13
C MET A 93 -1.34 12.47 -24.45
N LEU A 94 -1.74 13.74 -24.41
CA LEU A 94 -1.78 14.60 -25.60
C LEU A 94 -0.39 14.74 -26.23
N GLY A 95 0.65 14.97 -25.43
CA GLY A 95 2.03 15.04 -25.92
C GLY A 95 2.49 13.75 -26.60
N ILE A 96 2.16 12.59 -26.02
CA ILE A 96 2.48 11.28 -26.59
C ILE A 96 1.74 11.07 -27.92
N ILE A 97 0.45 11.41 -27.99
CA ILE A 97 -0.37 11.27 -29.20
C ILE A 97 0.19 12.12 -30.34
N ILE A 98 0.51 13.38 -30.08
CA ILE A 98 1.06 14.29 -31.09
C ILE A 98 2.42 13.78 -31.57
N GLY A 99 3.29 13.35 -30.65
CA GLY A 99 4.61 12.82 -30.95
C GLY A 99 4.56 11.59 -31.85
N ILE A 100 3.76 10.58 -31.49
CA ILE A 100 3.61 9.35 -32.27
C ILE A 100 2.97 9.65 -33.64
N SER A 101 1.93 10.49 -33.69
CA SER A 101 1.23 10.82 -34.94
C SER A 101 2.14 11.50 -35.96
N SER A 102 3.01 12.42 -35.50
CA SER A 102 3.96 13.12 -36.36
C SER A 102 4.96 12.15 -37.02
N VAL A 103 5.53 11.23 -36.24
CA VAL A 103 6.50 10.24 -36.74
C VAL A 103 5.84 9.28 -37.73
N VAL A 104 4.66 8.75 -37.41
CA VAL A 104 3.93 7.83 -38.29
C VAL A 104 3.56 8.51 -39.61
N SER A 105 3.08 9.76 -39.56
CA SER A 105 2.73 10.52 -40.76
C SER A 105 3.96 10.77 -41.65
N SER A 106 5.09 11.17 -41.05
CA SER A 106 6.32 11.40 -41.80
C SER A 106 6.87 10.11 -42.44
N MET A 107 6.77 8.97 -41.76
CA MET A 107 7.18 7.67 -42.32
C MET A 107 6.28 7.24 -43.46
N ALA A 108 4.96 7.34 -43.30
CA ALA A 108 4.00 6.99 -44.34
C ALA A 108 4.19 7.84 -45.61
N VAL A 109 4.45 9.14 -45.46
CA VAL A 109 4.77 10.03 -46.59
C VAL A 109 6.13 9.67 -47.21
N GLY A 110 7.15 9.39 -46.39
CA GLY A 110 8.49 9.03 -46.86
C GLY A 110 8.56 7.68 -47.59
N GLU A 111 7.78 6.70 -47.14
CA GLU A 111 7.67 5.37 -47.75
C GLU A 111 6.74 5.38 -48.97
N GLY A 112 5.64 6.13 -48.95
CA GLY A 112 4.75 6.30 -50.11
C GLY A 112 5.34 7.17 -51.24
N ALA A 113 6.36 7.99 -50.94
CA ALA A 113 7.10 8.77 -51.94
C ALA A 113 8.31 8.02 -52.52
N ARG A 114 8.63 6.81 -52.03
CA ARG A 114 9.59 5.94 -52.70
C ARG A 114 8.90 5.36 -53.94
N PRO A 115 9.37 5.64 -55.16
CA PRO A 115 8.85 4.98 -56.34
C PRO A 115 9.12 3.48 -56.21
N ASP A 116 8.08 2.67 -56.38
CA ASP A 116 8.22 1.24 -56.62
C ASP A 116 9.05 1.05 -57.89
N HIS A 117 10.37 0.98 -57.74
CA HIS A 117 11.26 0.41 -58.75
C HIS A 117 11.10 -1.11 -58.66
N HIS A 118 9.95 -1.60 -59.12
CA HIS A 118 9.79 -2.99 -59.52
C HIS A 118 10.27 -3.12 -60.97
N GLU A 119 11.39 -3.80 -61.14
CA GLU A 119 11.83 -4.42 -62.41
C GLU A 119 10.79 -5.42 -62.94
#